data_AF-A0A519VUB8-F1
#
_entry.id   AF-A0A519VUB8-F1
#
_cell.length_a   1.000
_cell.length_b   1.000
_cell.length_c   1.000
_cell.angle_alpha   90.00
_cell.angle_beta   90.00
_cell.angle_gamma   90.00
#
_symmetry.space_group_name_H-M   'P 1'
#
loop_
_entity.id
_entity.type
_entity.pdbx_description
1 polymer ?
#
loop_
_entity_poly.entity_id
_entity_poly.type
_entity_poly.pdbx_seq_one_letter_code
_entity_poly.pdbx_strand_id
1 'polypeptide(L)'
;MSVVPGLCALRDVFVNLYYAAADPANLKGAWVLIDTGLPGSATKIKQHAHETFGLVNAPVAILLTHAHFDHAGSLEALLKEWPEVPVYAHPLELPYLTGRSDYPPPDPTVGGGFLAYLSFAYPKHSYNLGARVQPLPADGRVPGLPGWRWLHTPGHTPGHVSFFREADKVLVVGDAFTTVKGESALATLSQKQEVHGPPTYFTPDWDAARTSVAELLSLVPEVAATGHG
;
A
#
# COMPACT_ATOMS: atom_id res chain seq x y z
N MET A 1 8.38 12.30 3.71
CA MET A 1 9.70 12.38 3.02
C MET A 1 9.44 12.38 1.53
N SER A 2 10.07 13.27 0.75
CA SER A 2 9.95 13.22 -0.71
C SER A 2 10.71 12.00 -1.24
N VAL A 3 10.06 11.17 -2.06
CA VAL A 3 10.68 10.02 -2.75
C VAL A 3 11.21 10.49 -4.11
N VAL A 4 10.33 11.12 -4.87
CA VAL A 4 10.55 11.76 -6.18
C VAL A 4 9.56 12.91 -6.31
N PRO A 5 9.72 13.84 -7.27
CA PRO A 5 8.72 14.88 -7.51
C PRO A 5 7.29 14.29 -7.62
N GLY A 6 6.36 14.85 -6.86
CA GLY A 6 4.97 14.40 -6.81
C GLY A 6 4.69 13.12 -6.03
N LEU A 7 5.68 12.47 -5.40
CA LEU A 7 5.47 11.29 -4.56
C LEU A 7 6.17 11.46 -3.21
N CYS A 8 5.40 11.47 -2.13
CA CYS A 8 5.90 11.55 -0.77
C CYS A 8 5.57 10.27 0.00
N ALA A 9 6.49 9.82 0.85
CA ALA A 9 6.28 8.69 1.75
C ALA A 9 6.10 9.16 3.20
N LEU A 10 5.22 8.49 3.94
CA LEU A 10 5.18 8.52 5.39
C LEU A 10 5.45 7.11 5.92
N ARG A 11 6.56 6.95 6.66
CA ARG A 11 6.81 5.71 7.38
C ARG A 11 6.00 5.69 8.67
N ASP A 12 5.14 4.69 8.77
CA ASP A 12 4.30 4.41 9.91
C ASP A 12 4.76 3.17 10.67
N VAL A 13 5.63 3.39 11.66
CA VAL A 13 6.33 2.36 12.44
C VAL A 13 7.23 1.48 11.55
N PHE A 14 6.66 0.51 10.84
CA PHE A 14 7.36 -0.44 9.95
C PHE A 14 6.74 -0.52 8.55
N VAL A 15 5.61 0.12 8.30
CA VAL A 15 4.94 0.15 6.99
C VAL A 15 5.03 1.55 6.39
N ASN A 16 5.17 1.66 5.08
CA ASN A 16 5.19 2.89 4.32
C ASN A 16 3.84 3.08 3.63
N LEU A 17 3.35 4.32 3.66
CA LEU A 17 2.23 4.76 2.84
C LEU A 17 2.67 5.98 2.03
N TYR A 18 1.95 6.26 0.95
CA TYR A 18 2.36 7.29 -0.01
C TYR A 18 1.28 8.31 -0.30
N TYR A 19 1.74 9.51 -0.61
CA TYR A 19 0.92 10.60 -1.11
C TYR A 19 1.41 10.92 -2.51
N ALA A 20 0.51 10.84 -3.49
CA ALA A 20 0.86 11.06 -4.88
C ALA A 20 0.06 12.25 -5.42
N ALA A 21 0.76 13.27 -5.93
CA ALA A 21 0.15 14.40 -6.61
C ALA A 21 -0.22 14.01 -8.05
N ALA A 22 -1.38 14.47 -8.51
CA ALA A 22 -1.80 14.31 -9.90
C ALA A 22 -0.86 15.02 -10.88
N ASP A 23 -0.34 16.18 -10.47
CA ASP A 23 0.70 16.92 -11.18
C ASP A 23 1.93 17.04 -10.25
N PRO A 24 3.07 16.40 -10.60
CA PRO A 24 4.31 16.48 -9.82
C PRO A 24 4.83 17.90 -9.59
N ALA A 25 4.47 18.86 -10.44
CA ALA A 25 4.85 20.26 -10.32
C ALA A 25 3.89 21.07 -9.43
N ASN A 26 2.72 20.53 -9.08
CA ASN A 26 1.69 21.23 -8.32
C ASN A 26 1.19 20.40 -7.13
N LEU A 27 1.95 20.42 -6.03
CA LEU A 27 1.57 19.76 -4.77
C LEU A 27 0.35 20.38 -4.08
N LYS A 28 -0.18 21.52 -4.54
CA LYS A 28 -1.43 22.10 -4.00
C LYS A 28 -2.65 21.74 -4.85
N GLY A 29 -2.45 20.98 -5.93
CA GLY A 29 -3.52 20.44 -6.76
C GLY A 29 -4.13 19.16 -6.17
N ALA A 30 -4.79 18.39 -7.04
CA ALA A 30 -5.35 17.09 -6.70
C ALA A 30 -4.25 16.09 -6.32
N TRP A 31 -4.53 15.25 -5.34
CA TRP A 31 -3.63 14.21 -4.86
C TRP A 31 -4.42 13.02 -4.34
N VAL A 32 -3.77 11.87 -4.24
CA VAL A 32 -4.34 10.64 -3.69
C VAL A 32 -3.47 10.10 -2.57
N LEU A 33 -4.12 9.37 -1.66
CA LEU A 33 -3.44 8.59 -0.62
C LEU A 33 -3.33 7.14 -1.11
N ILE A 34 -2.14 6.56 -1.08
CA ILE A 34 -1.88 5.15 -1.39
C ILE A 34 -1.53 4.44 -0.09
N ASP A 35 -2.36 3.48 0.31
CA ASP A 35 -2.41 2.82 1.61
C ASP A 35 -2.62 3.80 2.79
N THR A 36 -2.94 3.24 3.95
CA THR A 36 -3.41 3.98 5.13
C THR A 36 -2.72 3.57 6.43
N GLY A 37 -1.63 2.80 6.34
CA GLY A 37 -0.83 2.44 7.50
C GLY A 37 -1.60 1.64 8.56
N LEU A 38 -1.08 1.66 9.78
CA LEU A 38 -1.60 0.89 10.91
C LEU A 38 -2.90 1.49 11.48
N PRO A 39 -3.68 0.72 12.24
CA PRO A 39 -4.78 1.26 13.02
C PRO A 39 -4.31 2.35 14.00
N GLY A 40 -5.00 3.48 14.01
CA GLY A 40 -4.69 4.63 14.88
C GLY A 40 -3.82 5.72 14.25
N SER A 41 -3.35 5.53 13.01
CA SER A 41 -2.45 6.46 12.31
C SER A 41 -3.16 7.59 11.57
N ALA A 42 -4.49 7.61 11.52
CA ALA A 42 -5.30 8.62 10.81
C ALA A 42 -4.91 10.07 11.13
N THR A 43 -4.67 10.41 12.40
CA THR A 43 -4.26 11.77 12.81
C THR A 43 -2.91 12.15 12.22
N LYS A 44 -1.94 11.24 12.28
CA LYS A 44 -0.59 11.43 11.74
C LYS A 44 -0.62 11.59 10.22
N ILE A 45 -1.41 10.75 9.54
CA ILE A 45 -1.60 10.79 8.08
C ILE A 45 -2.17 12.14 7.66
N LYS A 46 -3.22 12.60 8.32
CA LYS A 46 -3.86 13.91 8.08
C LYS A 46 -2.89 15.06 8.30
N GLN A 47 -2.14 15.05 9.39
CA GLN A 47 -1.17 16.10 9.68
C GLN A 47 -0.13 16.22 8.56
N HIS A 48 0.44 15.09 8.12
CA HIS A 48 1.41 15.09 7.03
C HIS A 48 0.78 15.53 5.69
N ALA A 49 -0.48 15.16 5.44
CA ALA A 49 -1.24 15.62 4.28
C ALA A 49 -1.41 17.14 4.30
N HIS A 50 -1.77 17.73 5.45
CA HIS A 50 -1.94 19.17 5.58
C HIS A 50 -0.64 19.94 5.35
N GLU A 51 0.47 19.43 5.89
CA GLU A 51 1.81 20.02 5.70
C GLU A 51 2.21 20.00 4.21
N THR A 52 1.91 18.91 3.51
CA THR A 52 2.33 18.70 2.11
C THR A 52 1.38 19.36 1.11
N PHE A 53 0.08 19.10 1.22
CA PHE A 53 -0.95 19.45 0.22
C PHE A 53 -1.84 20.63 0.64
N GLY A 54 -1.77 21.06 1.91
CA GLY A 54 -2.55 22.17 2.47
C GLY A 54 -3.72 21.72 3.35
N LEU A 55 -4.13 22.58 4.29
CA LEU A 55 -5.14 22.30 5.33
C LEU A 55 -6.53 21.96 4.82
N VAL A 56 -6.93 22.52 3.67
CA VAL A 56 -8.28 22.37 3.10
C VAL A 56 -8.30 21.49 1.84
N ASN A 57 -7.24 20.72 1.61
CA ASN A 57 -7.06 19.92 0.40
C ASN A 57 -7.10 18.42 0.76
N ALA A 58 -8.30 17.84 0.82
CA ALA A 58 -8.49 16.40 1.02
C ALA A 58 -8.05 15.61 -0.22
N PRO A 59 -7.66 14.33 -0.10
CA PRO A 59 -7.33 13.52 -1.26
C PRO A 59 -8.56 13.32 -2.13
N VAL A 60 -8.37 13.22 -3.45
CA VAL A 60 -9.48 12.92 -4.38
C VAL A 60 -9.85 11.44 -4.39
N ALA A 61 -8.97 10.58 -3.89
CA ALA A 61 -9.17 9.15 -3.72
C ALA A 61 -8.19 8.57 -2.70
N ILE A 62 -8.58 7.44 -2.08
CA ILE A 62 -7.68 6.52 -1.39
C ILE A 62 -7.50 5.29 -2.30
N LEU A 63 -6.28 4.87 -2.54
CA LEU A 63 -5.93 3.70 -3.33
C LEU A 63 -5.29 2.68 -2.40
N LEU A 64 -5.67 1.41 -2.50
CA LEU A 64 -5.07 0.34 -1.72
C LEU A 64 -4.24 -0.58 -2.62
N THR A 65 -3.04 -0.92 -2.17
CA THR A 65 -2.25 -2.01 -2.74
C THR A 65 -2.89 -3.36 -2.40
N HIS A 66 -3.33 -3.51 -1.15
CA HIS A 66 -4.10 -4.63 -0.63
C HIS A 66 -4.74 -4.24 0.72
N ALA A 67 -5.53 -5.14 1.31
CA ALA A 67 -6.35 -4.85 2.48
C ALA A 67 -5.82 -5.42 3.82
N HIS A 68 -4.54 -5.77 3.93
CA HIS A 68 -3.97 -6.14 5.24
C HIS A 68 -4.02 -4.97 6.23
N PHE A 69 -3.99 -5.31 7.53
CA PHE A 69 -4.24 -4.38 8.62
C PHE A 69 -3.26 -3.20 8.70
N ASP A 70 -2.05 -3.37 8.18
CA ASP A 70 -0.98 -2.38 8.13
C ASP A 70 -1.02 -1.53 6.85
N HIS A 71 -1.87 -1.88 5.88
CA HIS A 71 -2.12 -1.07 4.67
C HIS A 71 -3.51 -0.44 4.68
N ALA A 72 -4.50 -1.05 5.32
CA ALA A 72 -5.88 -0.56 5.42
C ALA A 72 -6.27 -0.12 6.85
N GLY A 73 -5.33 -0.13 7.80
CA GLY A 73 -5.59 0.00 9.24
C GLY A 73 -6.31 1.27 9.68
N SER A 74 -5.97 2.42 9.09
CA SER A 74 -6.60 3.70 9.44
C SER A 74 -7.80 4.08 8.58
N LEU A 75 -8.22 3.21 7.67
CA LEU A 75 -9.13 3.59 6.61
C LEU A 75 -10.51 4.03 7.12
N GLU A 76 -11.12 3.32 8.07
CA GLU A 76 -12.40 3.74 8.66
C GLU A 76 -12.30 5.08 9.41
N ALA A 77 -11.19 5.34 10.08
CA ALA A 77 -10.96 6.60 10.80
C ALA A 77 -10.75 7.76 9.83
N LEU A 78 -10.01 7.55 8.74
CA LEU A 78 -9.82 8.54 7.69
C LEU A 78 -11.14 8.85 6.97
N LEU A 79 -11.97 7.85 6.68
CA LEU A 79 -13.26 8.06 6.01
C LEU A 79 -14.31 8.78 6.89
N LYS A 80 -14.14 8.80 8.22
CA LYS A 80 -14.96 9.69 9.08
C LYS A 80 -14.63 11.17 8.86
N GLU A 81 -13.38 11.46 8.51
CA GLU A 81 -12.87 12.80 8.27
C GLU A 81 -13.03 13.22 6.81
N TRP A 82 -12.99 12.24 5.90
CA TRP A 82 -13.12 12.40 4.46
C TRP A 82 -14.28 11.55 3.90
N PRO A 83 -15.53 11.87 4.27
CA PRO A 83 -16.69 11.01 3.97
C PRO A 83 -16.99 10.83 2.48
N GLU A 84 -16.60 11.81 1.67
CA GLU A 84 -16.85 11.83 0.22
C GLU A 84 -15.70 11.22 -0.60
N VAL A 85 -14.60 10.80 0.06
CA VAL A 85 -13.43 10.28 -0.65
C VAL A 85 -13.64 8.80 -1.00
N PRO A 86 -13.64 8.43 -2.29
CA PRO A 86 -13.78 7.05 -2.69
C PRO A 86 -12.50 6.26 -2.38
N VAL A 87 -12.68 4.97 -2.10
CA VAL A 87 -11.59 4.00 -1.94
C VAL A 87 -11.56 3.10 -3.17
N TYR A 88 -10.38 2.89 -3.75
CA TYR A 88 -10.18 1.96 -4.85
C TYR A 88 -9.25 0.83 -4.45
N ALA A 89 -9.65 -0.38 -4.80
CA ALA A 89 -8.86 -1.60 -4.61
C ALA A 89 -9.12 -2.57 -5.77
N HIS A 90 -8.29 -3.59 -5.91
CA HIS A 90 -8.55 -4.64 -6.89
C HIS A 90 -9.87 -5.37 -6.58
N PRO A 91 -10.63 -5.86 -7.59
CA PRO A 91 -11.88 -6.59 -7.36
C PRO A 91 -11.77 -7.76 -6.37
N LEU A 92 -10.63 -8.45 -6.35
CA LEU A 92 -10.36 -9.57 -5.44
C LEU A 92 -10.13 -9.15 -3.98
N GLU A 93 -9.90 -7.85 -3.72
CA GLU A 93 -9.76 -7.30 -2.37
C GLU A 93 -11.11 -6.87 -1.77
N LEU A 94 -12.14 -6.69 -2.61
CA LEU A 94 -13.44 -6.19 -2.16
C LEU A 94 -14.11 -7.05 -1.08
N PRO A 95 -14.02 -8.39 -1.07
CA PRO A 95 -14.59 -9.19 0.01
C PRO A 95 -14.02 -8.84 1.39
N TYR A 96 -12.72 -8.51 1.48
CA TYR A 96 -12.03 -8.13 2.72
C TYR A 96 -12.36 -6.69 3.15
N LEU A 97 -12.78 -5.85 2.20
CA LEU A 97 -13.14 -4.44 2.44
C LEU A 97 -14.65 -4.22 2.64
N THR A 98 -15.48 -5.24 2.42
CA THR A 98 -16.94 -5.17 2.51
C THR A 98 -17.54 -6.13 3.53
N GLY A 99 -16.72 -6.71 4.40
CA GLY A 99 -17.15 -7.63 5.47
C GLY A 99 -17.66 -8.97 4.95
N ARG A 100 -17.32 -9.36 3.71
CA ARG A 100 -17.78 -10.62 3.10
C ARG A 100 -16.83 -11.79 3.35
N SER A 101 -15.56 -11.53 3.62
CA SER A 101 -14.55 -12.52 3.99
C SER A 101 -13.46 -11.87 4.82
N ASP A 102 -12.88 -12.59 5.77
CA ASP A 102 -11.60 -12.21 6.38
C ASP A 102 -10.44 -12.77 5.55
N TYR A 103 -9.22 -12.26 5.77
CA TYR A 103 -8.02 -12.86 5.20
C TYR A 103 -7.74 -14.24 5.82
N PRO A 104 -7.12 -15.17 5.08
CA PRO A 104 -6.60 -16.39 5.69
C PRO A 104 -5.65 -16.06 6.85
N PRO A 105 -5.61 -16.88 7.90
CA PRO A 105 -4.69 -16.67 9.00
C PRO A 105 -3.23 -16.71 8.48
N PRO A 106 -2.33 -15.92 9.08
CA PRO A 106 -0.91 -16.00 8.73
C PRO A 106 -0.37 -17.40 9.02
N ASP A 107 0.64 -17.80 8.26
CA ASP A 107 1.41 -19.01 8.52
C ASP A 107 2.64 -18.65 9.38
N PRO A 108 2.65 -18.92 10.69
CA PRO A 108 3.78 -18.60 11.56
C PRO A 108 4.98 -19.53 11.34
N THR A 109 4.83 -20.59 10.53
CA THR A 109 5.89 -21.59 10.30
C THR A 109 6.87 -21.19 9.19
N VAL A 110 6.58 -20.09 8.46
CA VAL A 110 7.38 -19.60 7.33
C VAL A 110 8.03 -18.23 7.60
N GLY A 111 9.26 -18.03 7.09
CA GLY A 111 10.10 -16.84 7.28
C GLY A 111 10.89 -16.77 8.59
N GLY A 112 10.27 -17.16 9.71
CA GLY A 112 10.91 -17.04 11.02
C GLY A 112 11.09 -15.58 11.48
N GLY A 113 11.66 -15.39 12.66
CA GLY A 113 11.80 -14.07 13.28
C GLY A 113 10.61 -13.66 14.16
N PHE A 114 10.79 -12.57 14.91
CA PHE A 114 9.87 -12.18 15.99
C PHE A 114 8.50 -11.74 15.50
N LEU A 115 8.42 -11.06 14.34
CA LEU A 115 7.14 -10.63 13.76
C LEU A 115 6.33 -11.82 13.22
N ALA A 116 6.99 -12.75 12.52
CA ALA A 116 6.34 -13.99 12.06
C ALA A 116 5.79 -14.83 13.24
N TYR A 117 6.53 -14.90 14.36
CA TYR A 117 6.08 -15.56 15.59
C TYR A 117 4.83 -14.91 16.20
N LEU A 118 4.71 -13.58 16.16
CA LEU A 118 3.56 -12.85 16.70
C LEU A 118 2.39 -12.72 15.72
N SER A 119 2.53 -13.26 14.50
CA SER A 119 1.56 -13.07 13.43
C SER A 119 0.14 -13.54 13.80
N PHE A 120 0.02 -14.56 14.66
CA PHE A 120 -1.27 -15.05 15.15
C PHE A 120 -2.12 -13.98 15.86
N ALA A 121 -1.48 -12.97 16.44
CA ALA A 121 -2.10 -11.89 17.20
C ALA A 121 -2.48 -10.68 16.34
N TYR A 122 -2.11 -10.64 15.06
CA TYR A 122 -2.44 -9.52 14.19
C TYR A 122 -3.92 -9.48 13.83
N PRO A 123 -4.51 -8.28 13.68
CA PRO A 123 -5.89 -8.13 13.25
C PRO A 123 -6.10 -8.80 11.89
N LYS A 124 -7.15 -9.62 11.81
CA LYS A 124 -7.56 -10.35 10.59
C LYS A 124 -8.93 -9.92 10.07
N HIS A 125 -9.60 -9.08 10.85
CA HIS A 125 -10.99 -8.72 10.60
C HIS A 125 -11.08 -7.85 9.36
N SER A 126 -12.02 -8.23 8.51
CA SER A 126 -12.46 -7.43 7.39
C SER A 126 -13.00 -6.07 7.82
N TYR A 127 -12.89 -5.12 6.90
CA TYR A 127 -13.51 -3.81 7.01
C TYR A 127 -14.92 -3.85 6.44
N ASN A 128 -15.77 -2.90 6.81
CA ASN A 128 -17.08 -2.74 6.19
C ASN A 128 -17.25 -1.33 5.61
N LEU A 129 -16.75 -1.16 4.39
CA LEU A 129 -16.79 0.13 3.70
C LEU A 129 -18.09 0.35 2.91
N GLY A 130 -18.89 -0.70 2.71
CA GLY A 130 -20.10 -0.65 1.90
C GLY A 130 -19.81 -0.12 0.48
N ALA A 131 -20.57 0.87 0.04
CA ALA A 131 -20.44 1.45 -1.30
C ALA A 131 -19.25 2.44 -1.44
N ARG A 132 -18.49 2.72 -0.38
CA ARG A 132 -17.34 3.64 -0.44
C ARG A 132 -16.13 3.03 -1.13
N VAL A 133 -16.06 1.70 -1.19
CA VAL A 133 -15.02 0.99 -1.94
C VAL A 133 -15.52 0.62 -3.32
N GLN A 134 -14.70 0.91 -4.33
CA GLN A 134 -14.96 0.66 -5.74
C GLN A 134 -13.81 -0.18 -6.32
N PRO A 135 -14.08 -1.02 -7.33
CA PRO A 135 -13.01 -1.69 -8.04
C PRO A 135 -12.15 -0.67 -8.80
N LEU A 136 -10.84 -0.92 -8.85
CA LEU A 136 -9.95 -0.21 -9.78
C LEU A 136 -10.46 -0.34 -11.23
N PRO A 137 -10.34 0.71 -12.07
CA PRO A 137 -10.78 0.67 -13.46
C PRO A 137 -10.11 -0.47 -14.24
N ALA A 138 -10.90 -1.29 -14.94
CA ALA A 138 -10.41 -2.46 -15.68
C ALA A 138 -9.45 -2.11 -16.83
N ASP A 139 -9.36 -0.85 -17.23
CA ASP A 139 -8.45 -0.36 -18.28
C ASP A 139 -7.06 0.02 -17.76
N GLY A 140 -6.75 -0.28 -16.50
CA GLY A 140 -5.43 -0.04 -15.90
C GLY A 140 -5.21 1.39 -15.41
N ARG A 141 -6.15 2.33 -15.64
CA ARG A 141 -6.00 3.71 -15.17
C ARG A 141 -6.10 3.80 -13.65
N VAL A 142 -5.35 4.73 -13.07
CA VAL A 142 -5.39 5.02 -11.63
C VAL A 142 -6.24 6.26 -11.36
N PRO A 143 -7.37 6.14 -10.64
CA PRO A 143 -8.22 7.30 -10.29
C PRO A 143 -7.44 8.39 -9.56
N GLY A 144 -7.55 9.63 -10.02
CA GLY A 144 -6.86 10.79 -9.44
C GLY A 144 -5.38 10.95 -9.82
N LEU A 145 -4.81 10.01 -10.59
CA LEU A 145 -3.39 10.02 -10.96
C LEU A 145 -3.18 9.83 -12.47
N PRO A 146 -3.28 10.89 -13.29
CA PRO A 146 -2.96 10.81 -14.71
C PRO A 146 -1.48 10.41 -14.91
N GLY A 147 -1.21 9.58 -15.93
CA GLY A 147 0.14 9.06 -16.21
C GLY A 147 0.58 7.89 -15.32
N TRP A 148 -0.30 7.43 -14.42
CA TRP A 148 -0.11 6.20 -13.65
C TRP A 148 -0.98 5.07 -14.18
N ARG A 149 -0.48 3.84 -14.06
CA ARG A 149 -1.21 2.60 -14.27
C ARG A 149 -1.13 1.69 -13.05
N TRP A 150 -2.20 0.97 -12.74
CA TRP A 150 -2.14 -0.12 -11.77
C TRP A 150 -1.79 -1.44 -12.47
N LEU A 151 -1.17 -2.33 -11.73
CA LEU A 151 -0.68 -3.64 -12.17
C LEU A 151 -1.20 -4.68 -11.19
N HIS A 152 -1.83 -5.74 -11.68
CA HIS A 152 -2.17 -6.88 -10.82
C HIS A 152 -0.87 -7.62 -10.47
N THR A 153 -0.55 -7.68 -9.18
CA THR A 153 0.69 -8.29 -8.67
C THR A 153 0.36 -9.28 -7.55
N PRO A 154 -0.40 -10.36 -7.86
CA PRO A 154 -0.84 -11.32 -6.86
C PRO A 154 0.33 -12.10 -6.25
N GLY A 155 0.05 -12.75 -5.12
CA GLY A 155 0.99 -13.64 -4.45
C GLY A 155 0.98 -13.40 -2.95
N HIS A 156 1.27 -12.15 -2.56
CA HIS A 156 1.11 -11.69 -1.17
C HIS A 156 -0.36 -11.67 -0.77
N THR A 157 -1.23 -11.14 -1.63
CA THR A 157 -2.68 -11.37 -1.54
C THR A 157 -3.22 -11.71 -2.93
N PRO A 158 -4.41 -12.33 -3.05
CA PRO A 158 -5.01 -12.63 -4.35
C PRO A 158 -5.24 -11.38 -5.20
N GLY A 159 -5.60 -10.25 -4.58
CA GLY A 159 -5.87 -8.99 -5.25
C GLY A 159 -4.81 -7.93 -5.09
N HIS A 160 -3.59 -8.29 -4.68
CA HIS A 160 -2.51 -7.33 -4.49
C HIS A 160 -2.20 -6.60 -5.81
N VAL A 161 -1.98 -5.28 -5.74
CA VAL A 161 -1.61 -4.44 -6.88
C VAL A 161 -0.40 -3.55 -6.60
N SER A 162 0.27 -3.16 -7.66
CA SER A 162 1.32 -2.14 -7.67
C SER A 162 0.93 -0.98 -8.60
N PHE A 163 1.47 0.22 -8.36
CA PHE A 163 1.19 1.42 -9.17
C PHE A 163 2.45 1.93 -9.85
N PHE A 164 2.40 2.15 -11.16
CA PHE A 164 3.55 2.54 -11.96
C PHE A 164 3.31 3.86 -12.69
N ARG A 165 4.23 4.82 -12.53
CA ARG A 165 4.27 6.08 -13.29
C ARG A 165 5.24 5.94 -14.45
N GLU A 166 4.72 5.92 -15.67
CA GLU A 166 5.52 5.59 -16.86
C GLU A 166 6.56 6.67 -17.18
N ALA A 167 6.25 7.94 -16.92
CA ALA A 167 7.06 9.09 -17.34
C ALA A 167 8.48 9.09 -16.75
N ASP A 168 8.65 8.60 -15.52
CA ASP A 168 9.92 8.55 -14.80
C ASP A 168 10.19 7.18 -14.16
N LYS A 169 9.42 6.16 -14.58
CA LYS A 169 9.54 4.76 -14.17
C LYS A 169 9.55 4.56 -12.65
N VAL A 170 8.69 5.29 -11.96
CA VAL A 170 8.50 5.18 -10.51
C VAL A 170 7.45 4.11 -10.22
N LEU A 171 7.77 3.19 -9.31
CA LEU A 171 6.91 2.08 -8.93
C LEU A 171 6.58 2.17 -7.44
N VAL A 172 5.29 2.25 -7.09
CA VAL A 172 4.79 1.96 -5.74
C VAL A 172 4.41 0.49 -5.70
N VAL A 173 5.19 -0.28 -4.96
CA VAL A 173 5.24 -1.73 -5.06
C VAL A 173 4.21 -2.40 -4.17
N GLY A 174 3.84 -1.77 -3.05
CA GLY A 174 3.18 -2.46 -1.95
C GLY A 174 4.10 -3.56 -1.40
N ASP A 175 3.55 -4.73 -1.21
CA ASP A 175 4.21 -5.89 -0.60
C ASP A 175 4.60 -6.97 -1.60
N ALA A 176 4.62 -6.66 -2.91
CA ALA A 176 5.15 -7.59 -3.91
C ALA A 176 6.64 -7.93 -3.65
N PHE A 177 7.40 -6.98 -3.10
CA PHE A 177 8.73 -7.18 -2.52
C PHE A 177 9.03 -6.06 -1.49
N THR A 178 10.04 -6.26 -0.65
CA THR A 178 10.39 -5.34 0.45
C THR A 178 11.86 -4.92 0.39
N THR A 179 12.22 -3.77 0.98
CA THR A 179 13.62 -3.25 0.98
C THR A 179 14.31 -3.35 2.34
N VAL A 180 13.69 -4.02 3.31
CA VAL A 180 14.26 -4.37 4.60
C VAL A 180 13.96 -5.83 4.92
N LYS A 181 14.87 -6.48 5.64
CA LYS A 181 14.61 -7.81 6.18
C LYS A 181 13.60 -7.70 7.33
N GLY A 182 12.32 -7.96 7.06
CA GLY A 182 11.23 -7.91 8.05
C GLY A 182 11.43 -8.83 9.27
N GLU A 183 12.31 -9.83 9.17
CA GLU A 183 12.52 -10.87 10.17
C GLU A 183 13.50 -10.48 11.31
N SER A 184 14.13 -9.30 11.27
CA SER A 184 15.09 -8.88 12.28
C SER A 184 14.87 -7.44 12.76
N ALA A 185 14.47 -7.28 14.02
CA ALA A 185 14.43 -5.99 14.70
C ALA A 185 15.78 -5.23 14.64
N LEU A 186 16.90 -5.95 14.47
CA LEU A 186 18.23 -5.36 14.27
C LEU A 186 18.46 -4.84 12.83
N ALA A 187 17.87 -5.47 11.81
CA ALA A 187 17.99 -5.01 10.42
C ALA A 187 17.20 -3.71 10.21
N THR A 188 16.02 -3.58 10.83
CA THR A 188 15.23 -2.34 10.89
C THR A 188 16.02 -1.17 11.49
N LEU A 189 16.94 -1.43 12.43
CA LEU A 189 17.81 -0.41 13.03
C LEU A 189 19.03 -0.06 12.16
N SER A 190 19.57 -1.02 11.40
CA SER A 190 20.76 -0.82 10.55
C SER A 190 20.50 0.00 9.29
N GLN A 191 19.25 0.06 8.83
CA GLN A 191 18.82 0.76 7.60
C GLN A 191 19.60 0.34 6.33
N LYS A 192 20.25 -0.83 6.32
CA LYS A 192 20.88 -1.35 5.11
C LYS A 192 19.79 -1.83 4.15
N GLN A 193 19.62 -1.12 3.03
CA GLN A 193 18.64 -1.47 2.01
C GLN A 193 19.08 -2.73 1.26
N GLU A 194 18.27 -3.78 1.36
CA GLU A 194 18.44 -5.04 0.65
C GLU A 194 17.07 -5.47 0.13
N VAL A 195 17.00 -5.92 -1.13
CA VAL A 195 15.73 -6.36 -1.72
C VAL A 195 15.43 -7.78 -1.25
N HIS A 196 14.26 -7.96 -0.66
CA HIS A 196 13.73 -9.23 -0.21
C HIS A 196 12.39 -9.52 -0.89
N GLY A 197 11.96 -10.78 -0.87
CA GLY A 197 10.62 -11.17 -1.31
C GLY A 197 9.49 -10.53 -0.48
N PRO A 198 8.24 -10.86 -0.79
CA PRO A 198 7.09 -10.40 -0.01
C PRO A 198 7.15 -10.93 1.44
N PRO A 199 6.45 -10.32 2.41
CA PRO A 199 6.37 -10.83 3.78
C PRO A 199 5.87 -12.28 3.81
N THR A 200 6.73 -13.18 4.28
CA THR A 200 6.56 -14.64 4.13
C THR A 200 5.30 -15.16 4.82
N TYR A 201 5.01 -14.70 6.04
CA TYR A 201 3.94 -15.19 6.89
C TYR A 201 2.54 -14.81 6.41
N PHE A 202 2.45 -13.90 5.44
CA PHE A 202 1.20 -13.49 4.80
C PHE A 202 1.18 -13.78 3.30
N THR A 203 2.18 -14.47 2.75
CA THR A 203 2.24 -14.78 1.31
C THR A 203 1.76 -16.22 1.04
N PRO A 204 0.51 -16.42 0.62
CA PRO A 204 -0.03 -17.75 0.36
C PRO A 204 0.44 -18.36 -0.97
N ASP A 205 0.78 -17.54 -1.98
CA ASP A 205 1.13 -18.01 -3.32
C ASP A 205 2.49 -17.47 -3.78
N TRP A 206 3.52 -18.29 -3.60
CA TRP A 206 4.90 -17.97 -3.92
C TRP A 206 5.21 -17.97 -5.42
N ASP A 207 4.50 -18.77 -6.22
CA ASP A 207 4.71 -18.84 -7.66
C ASP A 207 4.09 -17.62 -8.34
N ALA A 208 2.90 -17.20 -7.90
CA ALA A 208 2.30 -15.94 -8.31
C ALA A 208 3.17 -14.76 -7.87
N ALA A 209 3.65 -14.72 -6.62
CA ALA A 209 4.53 -13.65 -6.15
C ALA A 209 5.80 -13.52 -6.99
N ARG A 210 6.45 -14.65 -7.34
CA ARG A 210 7.63 -14.67 -8.21
C ARG A 210 7.31 -14.12 -9.60
N THR A 211 6.18 -14.52 -10.17
CA THR A 211 5.72 -14.04 -11.50
C THR A 211 5.47 -12.53 -11.46
N SER A 212 4.77 -12.04 -10.44
CA SER A 212 4.54 -10.62 -10.20
C SER A 212 5.84 -9.82 -10.13
N VAL A 213 6.83 -10.29 -9.37
CA VAL A 213 8.14 -9.61 -9.30
C VAL A 213 8.85 -9.61 -10.67
N ALA A 214 8.78 -10.70 -11.44
CA ALA A 214 9.37 -10.75 -12.78
C ALA A 214 8.71 -9.75 -13.74
N GLU A 215 7.38 -9.61 -13.68
CA GLU A 215 6.64 -8.60 -14.45
C GLU A 215 7.03 -7.18 -14.06
N LEU A 216 7.13 -6.88 -12.76
CA LEU A 216 7.58 -5.58 -12.26
C LEU A 216 9.01 -5.25 -12.72
N LEU A 217 9.92 -6.22 -12.71
CA LEU A 217 11.29 -6.05 -13.20
C LEU A 217 11.34 -5.76 -14.71
N SER A 218 10.40 -6.32 -15.49
CA SER A 218 10.34 -6.07 -16.94
C SER A 218 10.04 -4.61 -17.30
N LEU A 219 9.50 -3.84 -16.36
CA LEU A 219 9.25 -2.39 -16.51
C LEU A 219 10.53 -1.55 -16.39
N VAL A 220 11.62 -2.15 -15.92
CA VAL A 220 12.92 -1.50 -15.66
C VAL A 220 12.73 -0.24 -14.79
N PRO A 221 12.17 -0.39 -13.56
CA PRO A 221 11.90 0.76 -12.70
C PRO A 221 13.19 1.45 -12.28
N GLU A 222 13.18 2.79 -12.27
CA GLU A 222 14.30 3.61 -11.77
C GLU A 222 14.18 3.80 -10.25
N VAL A 223 12.94 3.78 -9.73
CA VAL A 223 12.63 3.93 -8.31
C VAL A 223 11.57 2.91 -7.90
N ALA A 224 11.82 2.20 -6.81
CA ALA A 224 10.87 1.29 -6.18
C ALA A 224 10.55 1.76 -4.75
N ALA A 225 9.29 2.09 -4.52
CA ALA A 225 8.72 2.54 -3.27
C ALA A 225 7.91 1.39 -2.64
N THR A 226 8.52 0.69 -1.68
CA THR A 226 7.97 -0.55 -1.08
C THR A 226 7.13 -0.30 0.17
N GLY A 227 6.14 -1.17 0.40
CA GLY A 227 5.29 -1.18 1.59
C GLY A 227 6.09 -1.33 2.89
N HIS A 228 7.21 -2.03 2.85
CA HIS A 228 8.15 -2.11 3.98
C HIS A 228 9.58 -1.78 3.57
N GLY A 229 10.23 -0.93 4.37
CA GLY A 229 11.64 -0.54 4.26
C GLY A 229 11.88 0.94 4.12
#